data_AF-A0A931GDF7-F1
#
_entry.id   AF-A0A931GDF7-F1
#
_cell.length_a   1.000
_cell.length_b   1.000
_cell.length_c   1.000
_cell.angle_alpha   90.00
_cell.angle_beta   90.00
_cell.angle_gamma   90.00
#
_symmetry.space_group_name_H-M   'P 1'
#
loop_
_entity.id
_entity.type
_entity.pdbx_description
1 polymer ?
#
loop_
_entity_poly.entity_id
_entity_poly.type
_entity_poly.pdbx_seq_one_letter_code
_entity_poly.pdbx_strand_id
1 'polypeptide(L)'
;MHLDATRIPLYPKEPAVIAAAPFVLLLPTYGGEDGKHSVPPQVLRFLKDHRNRDQLRGVIGAGNTNFGSAYCLAARKIAAKCDVPLLYRFELMGTPEDVANVCQGLEEFWKQPSRSRP
;
A
#
# COMPACT_ATOMS: atom_id res chain seq x y z
N MET A 1 13.52 -3.04 -14.47
CA MET A 1 12.27 -2.26 -14.63
C MET A 1 12.43 -0.95 -13.88
N HIS A 2 12.13 0.19 -14.49
CA HIS A 2 11.99 1.45 -13.75
C HIS A 2 10.52 1.54 -13.32
N LEU A 3 10.26 1.65 -12.02
CA LEU A 3 8.92 1.81 -11.47
C LEU A 3 8.74 3.27 -11.07
N ASP A 4 7.75 3.94 -11.67
CA ASP A 4 7.38 5.28 -11.25
C ASP A 4 6.74 5.21 -9.85
N ALA A 5 7.26 6.02 -8.93
CA ALA A 5 6.78 6.06 -7.55
C ALA A 5 6.56 7.51 -7.11
N THR A 6 5.39 7.76 -6.51
CA THR A 6 5.06 9.04 -5.89
C THR A 6 4.90 8.86 -4.39
N ARG A 7 5.58 9.71 -3.60
CA ARG A 7 5.47 9.67 -2.15
C ARG A 7 4.26 10.49 -1.69
N ILE A 8 3.45 9.92 -0.80
CA ILE A 8 2.41 10.68 -0.08
C ILE A 8 3.10 11.71 0.82
N PRO A 9 2.70 12.99 0.80
CA PRO A 9 3.36 14.05 1.54
C PRO A 9 3.39 13.78 3.05
N LEU A 10 4.52 14.09 3.69
CA LEU A 10 4.73 13.80 5.10
C LEU A 10 4.00 14.81 5.98
N TYR A 11 4.09 16.09 5.62
CA TYR A 11 3.53 17.20 6.38
C TYR A 11 2.25 17.76 5.72
N PRO A 12 1.26 18.25 6.51
CA PRO A 12 0.02 18.81 5.98
C PRO A 12 0.19 20.05 5.09
N LYS A 13 1.30 20.79 5.25
CA LYS A 13 1.62 21.99 4.47
C LYS A 13 2.10 21.70 3.05
N GLU A 14 2.49 20.45 2.78
CA GLU A 14 2.93 20.04 1.45
C GLU A 14 1.70 19.86 0.53
N PRO A 15 1.83 20.13 -0.78
CA PRO A 15 0.75 19.94 -1.73
C PRO A 15 0.22 18.51 -1.70
N ALA A 16 -1.11 18.36 -1.66
CA ALA A 16 -1.73 17.04 -1.70
C ALA A 16 -1.46 16.35 -3.04
N VAL A 17 -1.14 15.06 -3.00
CA VAL A 17 -1.03 14.22 -4.20
C VAL A 17 -2.43 13.73 -4.57
N ILE A 18 -2.77 13.87 -5.85
CA ILE A 18 -3.96 13.28 -6.46
C ILE A 18 -3.51 12.23 -7.47
N ALA A 19 -4.04 11.01 -7.37
CA ALA A 19 -3.72 9.92 -8.28
C ALA A 19 -4.29 10.22 -9.67
N ALA A 20 -3.41 10.35 -10.66
CA ALA A 20 -3.80 10.59 -12.06
C ALA A 20 -4.06 9.27 -12.83
N ALA A 21 -3.66 8.13 -12.28
CA ALA A 21 -3.74 6.83 -12.92
C ALA A 21 -3.94 5.72 -11.87
N PRO A 22 -4.38 4.50 -12.27
CA PRO A 22 -4.43 3.35 -11.39
C PRO A 22 -3.09 3.07 -10.70
N PHE A 23 -3.10 2.74 -9.41
CA PHE A 23 -1.86 2.54 -8.65
C PHE A 23 -1.95 1.39 -7.64
N VAL A 24 -0.78 0.92 -7.20
CA VAL A 24 -0.60 0.04 -6.04
C VAL A 24 -0.05 0.87 -4.88
N LEU A 25 -0.64 0.75 -3.70
CA LEU A 25 -0.18 1.43 -2.50
C LEU A 25 0.84 0.59 -1.74
N LEU A 26 2.07 1.09 -1.58
CA LEU A 26 3.05 0.53 -0.66
C LEU A 26 3.07 1.35 0.63
N LEU A 27 2.91 0.70 1.79
CA LEU A 27 2.95 1.39 3.09
C LEU A 27 3.59 0.57 4.21
N PRO A 28 4.23 1.21 5.19
CA PRO A 28 4.59 0.59 6.46
C PRO A 28 3.37 0.43 7.36
N THR A 29 3.48 -0.50 8.31
CA THR A 29 2.58 -0.62 9.47
C THR A 29 3.21 0.06 10.68
N TYR A 30 2.47 0.97 11.31
CA TYR A 30 2.82 1.53 12.62
C TYR A 30 1.88 0.96 13.71
N GLY A 31 1.94 1.49 14.92
CA GLY A 31 1.10 1.06 16.05
C GLY A 31 1.73 -0.03 16.91
N GLY A 32 1.12 -0.29 18.06
CA GLY A 32 1.54 -1.31 19.05
C GLY A 32 0.67 -2.56 19.03
N GLU A 33 0.72 -3.34 20.13
CA GLU A 33 0.14 -4.70 20.23
C GLU A 33 -1.37 -4.78 19.89
N ASP A 34 -2.16 -3.74 20.17
CA ASP A 34 -3.60 -3.72 19.86
C ASP A 34 -3.94 -3.31 18.41
N GLY A 35 -2.93 -2.99 17.59
CA GLY A 35 -3.13 -2.56 16.21
C GLY A 35 -3.87 -1.22 16.05
N LYS A 36 -4.08 -0.46 17.13
CA LYS A 36 -4.55 0.93 17.07
C LYS A 36 -3.51 1.79 16.36
N HIS A 37 -3.99 2.76 15.59
CA HIS A 37 -3.15 3.66 14.78
C HIS A 37 -2.22 2.94 13.80
N SER A 38 -2.61 1.74 13.35
CA SER A 38 -1.72 0.93 12.51
C SER A 38 -1.49 1.51 11.12
N VAL A 39 -2.46 2.25 10.60
CA VAL A 39 -2.38 2.93 9.31
C VAL A 39 -1.87 4.36 9.53
N PRO A 40 -0.81 4.80 8.82
CA PRO A 40 -0.33 6.18 8.91
C PRO A 40 -1.46 7.19 8.61
N PRO A 41 -1.60 8.28 9.37
CA PRO A 41 -2.64 9.29 9.15
C PRO A 41 -2.56 9.95 7.77
N GLN A 42 -1.36 10.04 7.19
CA GLN A 42 -1.14 10.54 5.82
C GLN A 42 -1.84 9.65 4.78
N VAL A 43 -1.75 8.32 4.95
CA VAL A 43 -2.41 7.35 4.08
C VAL A 43 -3.93 7.44 4.25
N LEU A 44 -4.42 7.56 5.49
CA LEU A 44 -5.85 7.74 5.74
C LEU A 44 -6.38 9.02 5.08
N ARG A 45 -5.65 10.13 5.15
CA ARG A 45 -6.00 11.38 4.48
C ARG A 45 -6.00 11.23 2.96
N PHE A 46 -4.99 10.57 2.41
CA PHE A 46 -4.89 10.31 0.97
C PHE A 46 -6.06 9.47 0.44
N LEU A 47 -6.41 8.37 1.13
CA LEU A 47 -7.51 7.48 0.76
C LEU A 47 -8.91 7.98 1.15
N LYS A 48 -9.01 9.07 1.94
CA LYS A 48 -10.28 9.74 2.23
C LYS A 48 -10.82 10.46 0.99
N ASP A 49 -9.94 10.90 0.09
CA ASP A 49 -10.33 11.46 -1.21
C ASP A 49 -10.74 10.32 -2.16
N HIS A 50 -11.98 10.37 -2.65
CA HIS A 50 -12.50 9.35 -3.56
C HIS A 50 -11.71 9.28 -4.86
N ARG A 51 -11.20 10.41 -5.37
CA ARG A 51 -10.39 10.47 -6.59
C ARG A 51 -9.15 9.59 -6.50
N ASN A 52 -8.57 9.50 -5.30
CA ASN A 52 -7.44 8.62 -5.02
C ASN A 52 -7.91 7.19 -4.79
N ARG A 53 -8.94 7.01 -3.96
CA ARG A 53 -9.42 5.68 -3.58
C ARG A 53 -9.91 4.87 -4.78
N ASP A 54 -10.54 5.52 -5.76
CA ASP A 54 -11.11 4.86 -6.94
C ASP A 54 -10.03 4.39 -7.92
N GLN A 55 -8.80 4.91 -7.80
CA GLN A 55 -7.63 4.49 -8.57
C GLN A 55 -6.80 3.40 -7.88
N LEU A 56 -7.11 3.05 -6.62
CA LEU A 56 -6.38 1.99 -5.92
C LEU A 56 -6.68 0.61 -6.56
N ARG A 57 -5.62 -0.16 -6.85
CA ARG A 57 -5.72 -1.49 -7.47
C ARG A 57 -5.17 -2.62 -6.60
N GLY A 58 -4.31 -2.31 -5.63
CA GLY A 58 -3.75 -3.29 -4.71
C GLY A 58 -2.89 -2.62 -3.64
N VAL A 59 -2.48 -3.40 -2.64
CA VAL A 59 -1.70 -2.91 -1.51
C VAL A 59 -0.51 -3.82 -1.26
N ILE A 60 0.65 -3.25 -0.95
CA ILE A 60 1.86 -3.94 -0.48
C ILE A 60 2.19 -3.42 0.91
N GLY A 61 2.43 -4.31 1.86
CA GLY A 61 2.67 -3.96 3.26
C GLY A 61 4.10 -4.23 3.72
N ALA A 62 4.77 -3.20 4.26
CA ALA A 62 5.99 -3.38 5.03
C ALA A 62 5.66 -3.50 6.53
N GLY A 63 6.38 -4.34 7.25
CA GLY A 63 6.19 -4.56 8.68
C GLY A 63 7.38 -5.21 9.36
N ASN A 64 7.15 -5.85 10.50
CA ASN A 64 8.13 -6.67 11.20
C ASN A 64 7.39 -7.86 11.83
N THR A 65 7.88 -9.06 11.59
CA THR A 65 7.27 -10.34 12.01
C THR A 65 7.27 -10.52 13.53
N ASN A 66 8.12 -9.78 14.26
CA ASN A 66 8.10 -9.71 15.72
C ASN A 66 6.74 -9.24 16.28
N PHE A 67 5.92 -8.58 15.47
CA PHE A 67 4.56 -8.15 15.84
C PHE A 67 3.50 -9.25 15.64
N GLY A 68 3.89 -10.48 15.26
CA GLY A 68 3.01 -11.64 15.18
C GLY A 68 1.75 -11.38 14.36
N SER A 69 0.58 -11.49 15.00
CA SER A 69 -0.71 -11.27 14.34
C SER A 69 -0.91 -9.84 13.83
N ALA A 70 -0.12 -8.86 14.28
CA ALA A 70 -0.13 -7.49 13.79
C ALA A 70 0.85 -7.24 12.62
N TYR A 71 1.61 -8.25 12.18
CA TYR A 71 2.47 -8.14 11.00
C TYR A 71 1.70 -7.66 9.75
N CYS A 72 2.15 -6.55 9.17
CA CYS A 72 1.53 -5.85 8.04
C CYS A 72 0.03 -5.57 8.21
N LEU A 73 -0.45 -5.32 9.44
CA LEU A 73 -1.85 -5.07 9.74
C LEU A 73 -2.41 -3.86 8.97
N ALA A 74 -1.61 -2.81 8.73
CA ALA A 74 -2.06 -1.64 7.99
C ALA A 74 -2.51 -2.00 6.57
N ALA A 75 -1.68 -2.77 5.86
CA ALA A 75 -1.97 -3.20 4.50
C ALA A 75 -3.20 -4.11 4.44
N ARG A 76 -3.33 -5.06 5.38
CA ARG A 76 -4.51 -5.92 5.50
C ARG A 76 -5.79 -5.13 5.73
N LYS A 77 -5.76 -4.13 6.62
CA LYS A 77 -6.92 -3.26 6.90
C LYS A 77 -7.34 -2.46 5.66
N ILE A 78 -6.39 -1.91 4.91
CA ILE A 78 -6.70 -1.16 3.68
C ILE A 78 -7.24 -2.09 2.60
N ALA A 79 -6.58 -3.23 2.35
CA ALA A 79 -7.02 -4.21 1.38
C ALA A 79 -8.48 -4.64 1.61
N ALA A 80 -8.82 -5.01 2.86
CA ALA A 80 -10.18 -5.39 3.23
C ALA A 80 -11.18 -4.22 3.12
N LYS A 81 -10.83 -3.03 3.60
CA LYS A 81 -11.73 -1.87 3.59
C LYS A 81 -12.00 -1.32 2.20
N CYS A 82 -10.98 -1.33 1.34
CA CYS A 82 -11.05 -0.81 -0.01
C CYS A 82 -11.43 -1.88 -1.04
N ASP A 83 -11.55 -3.15 -0.63
CA ASP A 83 -11.86 -4.28 -1.51
C ASP A 83 -10.87 -4.40 -2.69
N VAL A 84 -9.59 -4.45 -2.34
CA VAL A 84 -8.46 -4.60 -3.28
C VAL A 84 -7.50 -5.67 -2.77
N PRO A 85 -6.77 -6.38 -3.64
CA PRO A 85 -5.85 -7.42 -3.22
C PRO A 85 -4.68 -6.88 -2.38
N LEU A 86 -4.28 -7.67 -1.37
CA LEU A 86 -2.98 -7.55 -0.73
C LEU A 86 -1.97 -8.33 -1.57
N LEU A 87 -1.12 -7.61 -2.30
CA LEU A 87 -0.25 -8.17 -3.33
C LEU A 87 1.03 -8.79 -2.76
N TYR A 88 1.62 -8.16 -1.74
CA TYR A 88 2.87 -8.63 -1.15
C TYR A 88 3.06 -8.09 0.28
N ARG A 89 3.90 -8.77 1.06
CA ARG A 89 4.32 -8.32 2.39
C ARG A 89 5.81 -8.58 2.59
N PHE A 90 6.52 -7.63 3.18
CA PHE A 90 7.94 -7.76 3.47
C PHE A 90 8.31 -7.10 4.81
N GLU A 91 9.52 -7.40 5.29
CA GLU A 91 10.03 -6.88 6.56
C GLU A 91 10.94 -5.67 6.38
N LEU A 92 10.76 -4.67 7.25
CA LEU A 92 11.63 -3.51 7.40
C LEU A 92 11.88 -2.80 6.06
N MET A 93 13.13 -2.85 5.58
CA MET A 93 13.58 -2.24 4.33
C MET A 93 13.47 -3.16 3.11
N GLY A 94 13.05 -4.41 3.31
CA GLY A 94 13.03 -5.45 2.29
C GLY A 94 14.41 -6.04 2.02
N THR A 95 14.40 -7.22 1.44
CA THR A 95 15.58 -7.92 0.92
C THR A 95 15.68 -7.76 -0.60
N PRO A 96 16.83 -8.09 -1.22
CA PRO A 96 16.92 -8.17 -2.68
C PRO A 96 15.89 -9.12 -3.30
N GLU A 97 15.53 -10.19 -2.59
CA GLU A 97 14.47 -11.13 -3.00
C GLU A 97 13.09 -10.47 -2.97
N ASP A 98 12.79 -9.70 -1.92
CA ASP A 98 11.54 -8.92 -1.87
C ASP A 98 11.43 -7.93 -3.02
N VAL A 99 12.55 -7.27 -3.38
CA VAL A 99 12.59 -6.38 -4.53
C VAL A 99 12.30 -7.13 -5.82
N ALA A 100 12.92 -8.29 -6.03
CA ALA A 100 12.69 -9.13 -7.21
C ALA A 100 11.22 -9.58 -7.30
N ASN A 101 10.67 -10.10 -6.20
CA ASN A 101 9.29 -10.58 -6.10
C ASN A 101 8.27 -9.47 -6.34
N VAL A 102 8.50 -8.28 -5.76
CA VAL A 102 7.62 -7.12 -5.98
C VAL A 102 7.68 -6.65 -7.43
N CYS A 103 8.87 -6.56 -8.03
CA CYS A 103 9.00 -6.13 -9.42
C CYS A 103 8.30 -7.10 -10.38
N GLN A 104 8.58 -8.40 -10.24
CA GLN A 104 7.96 -9.43 -11.07
C GLN A 104 6.45 -9.47 -10.87
N GLY A 105 6.00 -9.49 -9.61
CA GLY A 105 4.57 -9.55 -9.28
C GLY A 105 3.80 -8.34 -9.80
N LEU A 106 4.37 -7.14 -9.75
CA LEU A 106 3.74 -5.95 -10.33
C LEU A 106 3.70 -6.03 -11.86
N GLU A 107 4.76 -6.50 -12.51
CA GLU A 107 4.77 -6.68 -13.97
C GLU A 107 3.66 -7.65 -14.43
N GLU A 108 3.49 -8.77 -13.73
CA GLU A 108 2.43 -9.75 -13.99
C GLU A 108 1.04 -9.18 -13.67
N PHE A 109 0.90 -8.46 -12.55
CA PHE A 109 -0.36 -7.86 -12.12
C PHE A 109 -0.92 -6.88 -13.17
N TRP A 110 -0.07 -6.04 -13.75
CA TRP A 110 -0.49 -5.04 -14.74
C TRP A 110 -0.74 -5.62 -16.15
N LYS A 111 -0.30 -6.84 -16.45
CA LYS A 111 -0.62 -7.54 -17.71
C LYS A 111 -2.06 -8.03 -17.75
N GLN A 112 -2.67 -8.25 -16.58
CA GLN A 112 -4.05 -8.72 -16.51
C GLN A 112 -4.99 -7.52 -16.75
N PRO A 113 -6.01 -7.65 -17.64
CA PRO A 113 -6.99 -6.58 -17.79
C PRO A 113 -7.64 -6.33 -16.44
N SER A 114 -7.49 -5.11 -15.93
CA SER A 114 -7.99 -4.73 -14.62
C SER A 114 -9.47 -5.09 -14.54
N ARG A 115 -9.84 -6.05 -13.67
CA ARG A 115 -11.24 -6.29 -13.35
C ARG A 115 -11.79 -4.96 -12.84
N SER A 116 -12.64 -4.32 -13.63
CA SER A 116 -13.47 -3.23 -13.13
C SER A 116 -14.30 -3.79 -12.00
N ARG A 117 -14.19 -3.14 -10.85
CA ARG A 117 -15.08 -3.38 -9.72
C ARG A 117 -16.53 -3.20 -10.24
N PRO A 118 -17.44 -4.17 -10.01
CA PRO A 118 -18.82 -4.05 -10.47
C PRO A 118 -19.53 -2.84 -9.84
#